data_AF-A0A9D0TH72-F1
#
_entry.id   AF-A0A9D0TH72-F1
#
_cell.length_a   1.000
_cell.length_b   1.000
_cell.length_c   1.000
_cell.angle_alpha   90.00
_cell.angle_beta   90.00
_cell.angle_gamma   90.00
#
_symmetry.space_group_name_H-M   'P 1'
#
loop_
_entity.id
_entity.type
_entity.pdbx_description
1 polymer ?
#
loop_
_entity_poly.entity_id
_entity_poly.type
_entity_poly.pdbx_seq_one_letter_code
_entity_poly.pdbx_strand_id
1 'polypeptide(L)'
;MKKLVIGLMAAGSLNATLASAQELSIEVTNLTNGIYFTPLLVSAHNHSVDLFEPGSTASASLQAMAEGGDVSGLVSDLEAAGADNVVNPAEGLLAPGATAYADLSTGKRNRYLSVVAMLLPTNDGFAGLDAISIPKRRGTYTYYINGYDAGTEANNEIINGGGAPGVPGIPADPGGNSGSGASGVTDTEHNTSVHIHRGTLGDMQADGGISDLDSSVHHWLNPVAKVVITVHRKRRNDD
;
A
#
# COMPACT_ATOMS: atom_id res chain seq x y z
N MET A 1 10.94 71.19 -26.81
CA MET A 1 9.99 70.42 -25.97
C MET A 1 10.51 68.98 -25.88
N LYS A 2 11.19 68.61 -24.78
CA LYS A 2 11.67 67.23 -24.54
C LYS A 2 10.57 66.46 -23.79
N LYS A 3 10.00 65.43 -24.42
CA LYS A 3 9.03 64.54 -23.76
C LYS A 3 9.80 63.43 -23.04
N LEU A 4 9.66 63.37 -21.73
CA LEU A 4 10.17 62.29 -20.88
C LEU A 4 9.15 61.15 -20.92
N VAL A 5 9.56 59.95 -21.34
CA VAL A 5 8.75 58.73 -21.27
C VAL A 5 9.15 58.00 -19.99
N ILE A 6 8.24 57.95 -19.02
CA ILE A 6 8.41 57.17 -17.80
C ILE A 6 7.82 55.79 -18.07
N GLY A 7 8.68 54.77 -18.16
CA GLY A 7 8.29 53.37 -18.26
C GLY A 7 7.83 52.86 -16.90
N LEU A 8 6.58 52.38 -16.83
CA LEU A 8 6.01 51.75 -15.65
C LEU A 8 6.44 50.27 -15.63
N MET A 9 7.38 49.90 -14.76
CA MET A 9 7.66 48.49 -14.46
C MET A 9 6.55 47.94 -13.57
N ALA A 10 5.71 47.06 -14.11
CA ALA A 10 4.79 46.26 -13.33
C ALA A 10 5.58 45.12 -12.66
N ALA A 11 5.83 45.24 -11.36
CA ALA A 11 6.36 44.15 -10.55
C ALA A 11 5.24 43.11 -10.34
N GLY A 12 5.30 41.99 -11.06
CA GLY A 12 4.42 40.85 -10.84
C GLY A 12 4.75 40.18 -9.51
N SER A 13 3.82 40.19 -8.57
CA SER A 13 3.92 39.45 -7.31
C SER A 13 3.76 37.95 -7.60
N LEU A 14 4.86 37.20 -7.47
CA LEU A 14 4.84 35.75 -7.41
C LEU A 14 4.21 35.34 -6.07
N ASN A 15 2.92 34.98 -6.09
CA ASN A 15 2.28 34.29 -4.97
C ASN A 15 2.83 32.86 -4.88
N ALA A 16 3.99 32.69 -4.25
CA ALA A 16 4.46 31.39 -3.82
C ALA A 16 3.49 30.87 -2.76
N THR A 17 2.63 29.92 -3.10
CA THR A 17 1.82 29.20 -2.11
C THR A 17 2.79 28.46 -1.19
N LEU A 18 2.97 28.97 0.03
CA LEU A 18 3.75 28.30 1.06
C LEU A 18 3.11 26.93 1.32
N ALA A 19 3.84 25.86 1.03
CA ALA A 19 3.44 24.52 1.42
C ALA A 19 3.39 24.45 2.94
N SER A 20 2.24 24.09 3.49
CA SER A 20 2.03 23.92 4.93
C SER A 20 2.00 22.44 5.27
N ALA A 21 2.55 22.10 6.44
CA ALA A 21 2.27 20.85 7.14
C ALA A 21 0.76 20.64 7.27
N GLN A 22 0.30 19.40 7.11
CA GLN A 22 -1.09 18.98 7.22
C GLN A 22 -1.23 17.94 8.33
N GLU A 23 -2.32 18.01 9.07
CA GLU A 23 -2.71 16.97 10.02
C GLU A 23 -3.74 16.08 9.33
N LEU A 24 -3.47 14.78 9.28
CA LEU A 24 -4.28 13.79 8.58
C LEU A 24 -4.73 12.71 9.55
N SER A 25 -5.97 12.26 9.40
CA SER A 25 -6.42 10.96 9.92
C SER A 25 -6.71 10.05 8.73
N ILE A 26 -6.07 8.89 8.70
CA ILE A 26 -6.17 7.88 7.66
C ILE A 26 -6.87 6.66 8.23
N GLU A 27 -7.93 6.22 7.58
CA GLU A 27 -8.63 4.97 7.90
C GLU A 27 -8.40 4.00 6.76
N VAL A 28 -7.91 2.80 7.07
CA VAL A 28 -7.71 1.72 6.09
C VAL A 28 -8.64 0.58 6.46
N THR A 29 -9.68 0.37 5.67
CA THR A 29 -10.62 -0.75 5.83
C THR A 29 -10.24 -1.89 4.89
N ASN A 30 -10.07 -3.08 5.45
CA ASN A 30 -9.96 -4.32 4.67
C ASN A 30 -11.35 -4.74 4.17
N LEU A 31 -11.55 -4.80 2.86
CA LEU A 31 -12.83 -5.11 2.21
C LEU A 31 -12.97 -6.59 1.81
N THR A 32 -11.95 -7.40 2.06
CA THR A 32 -11.94 -8.81 1.65
C THR A 32 -12.75 -9.69 2.62
N ASN A 33 -13.03 -10.93 2.20
CA ASN A 33 -13.77 -11.92 2.99
C ASN A 33 -12.85 -12.78 3.88
N GLY A 34 -11.72 -13.25 3.33
CA GLY A 34 -10.82 -14.18 4.00
C GLY A 34 -9.33 -13.80 3.92
N ILE A 35 -9.02 -12.57 3.49
CA ILE A 35 -7.64 -12.11 3.37
C ILE A 35 -7.33 -11.13 4.50
N TYR A 36 -6.22 -11.33 5.18
CA TYR A 36 -5.66 -10.45 6.20
C TYR A 36 -4.64 -9.52 5.56
N PHE A 37 -4.50 -8.30 6.07
CA PHE A 37 -3.35 -7.48 5.71
C PHE A 37 -2.27 -7.70 6.77
N THR A 38 -1.05 -7.97 6.33
CA THR A 38 0.13 -7.97 7.21
C THR A 38 0.43 -6.54 7.71
N PRO A 39 1.47 -6.30 8.54
CA PRO A 39 1.74 -4.96 9.06
C PRO A 39 1.66 -3.88 7.99
N LEU A 40 0.68 -2.98 8.14
CA LEU A 40 0.42 -1.87 7.22
C LEU A 40 1.51 -0.82 7.35
N LEU A 41 1.94 -0.25 6.22
CA LEU A 41 2.74 0.97 6.19
C LEU A 41 1.93 2.09 5.58
N VAL A 42 1.70 3.16 6.36
CA VAL A 42 1.11 4.41 5.90
C VAL A 42 2.19 5.48 5.95
N SER A 43 2.49 6.12 4.82
CA SER A 43 3.58 7.08 4.76
C SER A 43 3.22 8.33 3.96
N ALA A 44 3.53 9.50 4.52
CA ALA A 44 3.54 10.74 3.76
C ALA A 44 4.96 11.10 3.37
N HIS A 45 5.19 11.27 2.08
CA HIS A 45 6.52 11.50 1.52
C HIS A 45 6.50 12.56 0.42
N ASN A 46 7.70 12.91 -0.03
CA ASN A 46 7.89 13.85 -1.12
C ASN A 46 7.80 13.11 -2.49
N HIS A 47 7.72 13.86 -3.58
CA HIS A 47 7.56 13.32 -4.96
C HIS A 47 8.71 12.43 -5.48
N SER A 48 9.82 12.30 -4.76
CA SER A 48 10.98 11.51 -5.20
C SER A 48 10.90 10.04 -4.80
N VAL A 49 9.79 9.62 -4.19
CA VAL A 49 9.58 8.25 -3.72
C VAL A 49 8.29 7.73 -4.33
N ASP A 50 8.43 6.55 -4.91
CA ASP A 50 7.36 5.66 -5.35
C ASP A 50 7.69 4.29 -4.75
N LEU A 51 6.77 3.71 -3.99
CA LEU A 51 6.98 2.39 -3.36
C LEU A 51 6.82 1.25 -4.38
N PHE A 52 5.99 1.45 -5.40
CA PHE A 52 5.80 0.50 -6.50
C PHE A 52 5.18 1.18 -7.72
N GLU A 53 5.50 0.70 -8.92
CA GLU A 53 4.90 1.18 -10.16
C GLU A 53 4.46 -0.03 -11.01
N PRO A 54 3.17 -0.14 -11.40
CA PRO A 54 2.72 -1.20 -12.29
C PRO A 54 3.51 -1.24 -13.60
N GLY A 55 3.94 -2.42 -14.02
CA GLY A 55 4.80 -2.64 -15.18
C GLY A 55 6.29 -2.47 -14.91
N SER A 56 6.68 -2.15 -13.66
CA SER A 56 8.08 -2.11 -13.22
C SER A 56 8.43 -3.30 -12.35
N THR A 57 9.71 -3.66 -12.29
CA THR A 57 10.20 -4.70 -11.37
C THR A 57 10.06 -4.25 -9.92
N ALA A 58 9.64 -5.15 -9.03
CA ALA A 58 9.58 -4.89 -7.60
C ALA A 58 10.98 -4.57 -7.04
N SER A 59 11.06 -3.62 -6.11
CA SER A 59 12.27 -3.41 -5.32
C SER A 59 12.46 -4.56 -4.32
N ALA A 60 13.67 -4.75 -3.80
CA ALA A 60 13.92 -5.75 -2.76
C ALA A 60 13.06 -5.50 -1.50
N SER A 61 12.85 -4.23 -1.14
CA SER A 61 11.97 -3.82 -0.03
C SER A 61 10.50 -4.16 -0.32
N LEU A 62 10.04 -3.96 -1.55
CA LEU A 62 8.67 -4.33 -1.95
C LEU A 62 8.49 -5.85 -1.95
N GLN A 63 9.46 -6.60 -2.48
CA GLN A 63 9.45 -8.06 -2.48
C GLN A 63 9.34 -8.61 -1.04
N ALA A 64 10.18 -8.13 -0.12
CA ALA A 64 10.14 -8.59 1.27
C ALA A 64 8.81 -8.30 1.96
N MET A 65 8.20 -7.15 1.64
CA MET A 65 6.86 -6.83 2.13
C MET A 65 5.81 -7.73 1.50
N ALA A 66 5.85 -7.94 0.19
CA ALA A 66 4.84 -8.68 -0.56
C ALA A 66 4.85 -10.19 -0.27
N GLU A 67 6.03 -10.79 -0.06
CA GLU A 67 6.18 -12.23 0.20
C GLU A 67 6.03 -12.58 1.70
N GLY A 68 6.47 -11.69 2.60
CA GLY A 68 6.57 -12.00 4.03
C GLY A 68 5.89 -11.02 4.98
N GLY A 69 5.40 -9.90 4.48
CA GLY A 69 4.87 -8.81 5.32
C GLY A 69 5.93 -7.99 6.05
N ASP A 70 7.22 -8.10 5.67
CA ASP A 70 8.28 -7.30 6.27
C ASP A 70 8.36 -5.90 5.63
N VAL A 71 7.89 -4.90 6.35
CA VAL A 71 7.92 -3.49 5.91
C VAL A 71 9.21 -2.75 6.27
N SER A 72 10.17 -3.38 6.97
CA SER A 72 11.35 -2.69 7.51
C SER A 72 12.25 -2.05 6.44
N GLY A 73 12.38 -2.70 5.29
CA GLY A 73 13.09 -2.15 4.13
C GLY A 73 12.41 -0.89 3.60
N LEU A 74 11.10 -0.94 3.38
CA LEU A 74 10.32 0.20 2.90
C LEU A 74 10.35 1.39 3.88
N VAL A 75 10.28 1.10 5.18
CA VAL A 75 10.43 2.12 6.23
C VAL A 75 11.79 2.81 6.12
N SER A 76 12.86 2.05 5.96
CA SER A 76 14.23 2.59 5.82
C SER A 76 14.37 3.47 4.58
N ASP A 77 13.82 3.03 3.44
CA ASP A 77 13.82 3.80 2.19
C ASP A 77 13.07 5.14 2.33
N LEU A 78 11.92 5.12 3.00
CA LEU A 78 11.09 6.30 3.26
C LEU A 78 11.72 7.25 4.28
N GLU A 79 12.32 6.74 5.35
CA GLU A 79 13.05 7.54 6.33
C GLU A 79 14.25 8.26 5.69
N ALA A 80 14.97 7.59 4.78
CA ALA A 80 16.05 8.20 4.02
C ALA A 80 15.57 9.37 3.14
N ALA A 81 14.32 9.32 2.68
CA ALA A 81 13.66 10.40 1.93
C ALA A 81 13.01 11.48 2.83
N GLY A 82 13.11 11.35 4.15
CA GLY A 82 12.52 12.25 5.12
C GLY A 82 11.00 12.18 5.19
N ALA A 83 10.43 11.00 4.97
CA ALA A 83 9.00 10.74 5.07
C ALA A 83 8.50 10.76 6.53
N ASP A 84 7.20 10.96 6.70
CA ASP A 84 6.50 10.78 7.96
C ASP A 84 5.77 9.42 7.90
N ASN A 85 6.18 8.47 8.73
CA ASN A 85 5.68 7.10 8.68
C ASN A 85 4.76 6.79 9.88
N VAL A 86 3.69 6.04 9.64
CA VAL A 86 2.94 5.30 10.65
C VAL A 86 3.04 3.82 10.30
N VAL A 87 3.78 3.08 11.13
CA VAL A 87 4.08 1.66 10.91
C VAL A 87 3.15 0.81 11.76
N ASN A 88 2.54 -0.19 11.12
CA ASN A 88 1.65 -1.16 11.75
C ASN A 88 0.52 -0.54 12.61
N PRO A 89 -0.31 0.37 12.08
CA PRO A 89 -1.43 0.98 12.82
C PRO A 89 -2.51 -0.03 13.27
N ALA A 90 -2.50 -1.26 12.72
CA ALA A 90 -3.36 -2.35 13.17
C ALA A 90 -2.81 -3.11 14.38
N GLU A 91 -1.57 -2.82 14.81
CA GLU A 91 -0.83 -3.54 15.86
C GLU A 91 -0.70 -5.05 15.59
N GLY A 92 -0.60 -5.42 14.31
CA GLY A 92 -0.55 -6.81 13.86
C GLY A 92 -1.23 -6.97 12.51
N LEU A 93 -1.98 -8.06 12.36
CA LEU A 93 -2.75 -8.32 11.13
C LEU A 93 -4.05 -7.52 11.14
N LEU A 94 -4.40 -6.89 10.02
CA LEU A 94 -5.73 -6.31 9.82
C LEU A 94 -6.69 -7.35 9.24
N ALA A 95 -7.57 -7.86 10.09
CA ALA A 95 -8.56 -8.88 9.73
C ALA A 95 -9.57 -8.43 8.65
N PRO A 96 -10.19 -9.36 7.92
CA PRO A 96 -11.31 -9.09 7.02
C PRO A 96 -12.39 -8.20 7.66
N GLY A 97 -12.82 -7.14 6.97
CA GLY A 97 -13.83 -6.19 7.45
C GLY A 97 -13.36 -5.19 8.53
N ALA A 98 -12.18 -5.37 9.12
CA ALA A 98 -11.65 -4.47 10.14
C ALA A 98 -11.08 -3.18 9.53
N THR A 99 -10.92 -2.15 10.38
CA THR A 99 -10.33 -0.87 9.99
C THR A 99 -9.18 -0.49 10.92
N ALA A 100 -8.03 -0.15 10.34
CA ALA A 100 -6.89 0.44 11.04
C ALA A 100 -6.92 1.98 10.92
N TYR A 101 -6.39 2.66 11.94
CA TYR A 101 -6.39 4.12 12.03
C TYR A 101 -4.95 4.63 12.16
N ALA A 102 -4.56 5.56 11.31
CA ALA A 102 -3.24 6.20 11.34
C ALA A 102 -3.41 7.72 11.36
N ASP A 103 -2.94 8.37 12.42
CA ASP A 103 -2.83 9.82 12.51
C ASP A 103 -1.44 10.27 12.08
N LEU A 104 -1.36 11.25 11.19
CA LEU A 104 -0.13 11.64 10.53
C LEU A 104 -0.01 13.17 10.45
N SER A 105 1.08 13.72 10.99
CA SER A 105 1.46 15.13 10.84
C SER A 105 2.52 15.26 9.76
N THR A 106 2.18 15.87 8.63
CA THR A 106 3.07 15.89 7.46
C THR A 106 4.13 16.99 7.56
N GLY A 107 5.36 16.68 7.17
CA GLY A 107 6.35 17.67 6.79
C GLY A 107 5.88 18.53 5.62
N LYS A 108 6.37 19.77 5.51
CA LYS A 108 5.96 20.72 4.44
C LYS A 108 6.24 20.21 3.02
N ARG A 109 7.20 19.29 2.87
CA ARG A 109 7.62 18.70 1.59
C ARG A 109 6.90 17.37 1.30
N ASN A 110 6.28 16.77 2.31
CA ASN A 110 5.62 15.48 2.22
C ASN A 110 4.17 15.70 1.81
N ARG A 111 3.94 15.64 0.50
CA ARG A 111 2.66 16.00 -0.14
C ARG A 111 2.01 14.80 -0.85
N TYR A 112 2.63 13.64 -0.75
CA TYR A 112 2.20 12.40 -1.35
C TYR A 112 1.96 11.40 -0.24
N LEU A 113 0.95 10.54 -0.41
CA LEU A 113 0.61 9.48 0.54
C LEU A 113 0.71 8.14 -0.17
N SER A 114 1.39 7.19 0.47
CA SER A 114 1.36 5.78 0.11
C SER A 114 0.85 4.93 1.27
N VAL A 115 0.14 3.86 0.91
CA VAL A 115 -0.36 2.83 1.83
C VAL A 115 -0.06 1.46 1.20
N VAL A 116 0.65 0.60 1.91
CA VAL A 116 0.96 -0.76 1.45
C VAL A 116 0.85 -1.80 2.56
N ALA A 117 0.47 -3.02 2.19
CA ALA A 117 0.55 -4.22 3.02
C ALA A 117 0.43 -5.47 2.15
N MET A 118 1.07 -6.58 2.56
CA MET A 118 0.86 -7.87 1.92
C MET A 118 -0.55 -8.37 2.23
N LEU A 119 -1.14 -9.02 1.22
CA LEU A 119 -2.38 -9.79 1.31
C LEU A 119 -2.02 -11.20 1.77
N LEU A 120 -2.57 -11.66 2.89
CA LEU A 120 -2.28 -12.99 3.45
C LEU A 120 -3.59 -13.76 3.67
N PRO A 121 -3.75 -14.99 3.15
CA PRO A 121 -2.76 -15.77 2.40
C PRO A 121 -2.64 -15.37 0.91
N THR A 122 -1.44 -15.02 0.47
CA THR A 122 -0.99 -15.01 -0.95
C THR A 122 0.52 -15.29 -1.00
N ASN A 123 1.06 -15.59 -2.18
CA ASN A 123 2.50 -15.77 -2.41
C ASN A 123 3.20 -14.40 -2.33
N ASP A 124 2.93 -13.51 -3.28
CA ASP A 124 3.52 -12.16 -3.35
C ASP A 124 2.48 -11.06 -3.65
N GLY A 125 1.24 -11.28 -3.20
CA GLY A 125 0.14 -10.35 -3.35
C GLY A 125 0.16 -9.23 -2.30
N PHE A 126 -0.13 -8.00 -2.70
CA PHE A 126 -0.18 -6.85 -1.79
C PHE A 126 -1.28 -5.84 -2.16
N ALA A 127 -1.84 -5.16 -1.15
CA ALA A 127 -2.68 -3.98 -1.34
C ALA A 127 -1.79 -2.74 -1.45
N GLY A 128 -2.05 -1.87 -2.42
CA GLY A 128 -1.21 -0.70 -2.66
C GLY A 128 -1.94 0.56 -3.12
N LEU A 129 -1.67 1.68 -2.45
CA LEU A 129 -1.90 3.04 -2.92
C LEU A 129 -0.53 3.70 -2.95
N ASP A 130 -0.08 4.18 -4.11
CA ASP A 130 1.23 4.79 -4.21
C ASP A 130 1.17 6.26 -4.65
N ALA A 131 1.97 7.08 -3.98
CA ALA A 131 2.29 8.45 -4.32
C ALA A 131 1.07 9.29 -4.77
N ILE A 132 -0.08 9.15 -4.10
CA ILE A 132 -1.22 10.01 -4.41
C ILE A 132 -1.00 11.40 -3.81
N SER A 133 -1.35 12.46 -4.55
CA SER A 133 -1.29 13.81 -3.98
C SER A 133 -2.28 13.93 -2.80
N ILE A 134 -1.77 14.27 -1.62
CA ILE A 134 -2.59 14.57 -0.45
C ILE A 134 -3.52 15.75 -0.77
N PRO A 135 -4.85 15.61 -0.57
CA PRO A 135 -5.79 16.68 -0.84
C PRO A 135 -5.48 17.93 -0.01
N LYS A 136 -5.51 19.11 -0.65
CA LYS A 136 -5.15 20.38 0.01
C LYS A 136 -6.29 21.02 0.80
N ARG A 137 -7.53 20.67 0.45
CA ARG A 137 -8.72 21.27 1.07
C ARG A 137 -9.14 20.39 2.25
N ARG A 138 -9.49 21.04 3.37
CA ARG A 138 -10.12 20.36 4.50
C ARG A 138 -11.35 19.58 4.02
N GLY A 139 -11.45 18.34 4.46
CA GLY A 139 -12.52 17.43 4.08
C GLY A 139 -12.08 15.99 4.15
N THR A 140 -13.00 15.11 3.75
CA THR A 140 -12.82 13.67 3.73
C THR A 140 -12.81 13.18 2.30
N TYR A 141 -11.84 12.34 1.96
CA TYR A 141 -11.60 11.83 0.61
C TYR A 141 -11.49 10.32 0.67
N THR A 142 -12.17 9.62 -0.23
CA THR A 142 -12.21 8.16 -0.26
C THR A 142 -11.50 7.64 -1.50
N TYR A 143 -10.61 6.69 -1.29
CA TYR A 143 -9.85 5.98 -2.30
C TYR A 143 -10.12 4.48 -2.14
N TYR A 144 -10.17 3.77 -3.26
CA TYR A 144 -10.25 2.31 -3.28
C TYR A 144 -8.92 1.77 -3.79
N ILE A 145 -8.42 0.74 -3.10
CA ILE A 145 -7.14 0.12 -3.36
C ILE A 145 -7.37 -1.24 -4.01
N ASN A 146 -6.59 -1.51 -5.05
CA ASN A 146 -6.53 -2.82 -5.67
C ASN A 146 -5.44 -3.69 -5.01
N GLY A 147 -5.59 -5.00 -5.13
CA GLY A 147 -4.51 -5.94 -4.91
C GLY A 147 -3.63 -6.07 -6.16
N TYR A 148 -2.33 -6.08 -5.92
CA TYR A 148 -1.25 -6.20 -6.89
C TYR A 148 -0.44 -7.46 -6.57
N ASP A 149 0.26 -7.95 -7.58
CA ASP A 149 1.19 -9.06 -7.56
C ASP A 149 2.58 -8.46 -7.79
N ALA A 150 3.56 -8.80 -6.96
CA ALA A 150 4.90 -8.24 -7.07
C ALA A 150 5.67 -8.77 -8.29
N GLY A 151 5.27 -9.93 -8.82
CA GLY A 151 5.90 -10.62 -9.92
C GLY A 151 7.26 -11.22 -9.55
N THR A 152 7.46 -11.55 -8.27
CA THR A 152 8.74 -12.06 -7.75
C THR A 152 8.73 -13.57 -7.51
N GLU A 153 7.55 -14.18 -7.37
CA GLU A 153 7.40 -15.63 -7.39
C GLU A 153 6.11 -16.08 -8.13
N ALA A 154 5.95 -17.38 -8.30
CA ALA A 154 4.74 -17.93 -8.90
C ALA A 154 3.64 -18.06 -7.83
N ASN A 155 2.42 -17.65 -8.19
CA ASN A 155 1.21 -17.86 -7.38
C ASN A 155 0.80 -19.35 -7.36
N ASN A 156 1.57 -20.18 -6.67
CA ASN A 156 1.31 -21.61 -6.55
C ASN A 156 0.20 -21.95 -5.55
N GLU A 157 -0.15 -21.01 -4.66
CA GLU A 157 -1.18 -21.14 -3.63
C GLU A 157 -0.95 -22.28 -2.62
N ILE A 158 0.32 -22.59 -2.35
CA ILE A 158 0.72 -23.62 -1.38
C ILE A 158 1.08 -22.94 -0.06
N ILE A 159 0.46 -23.35 1.05
CA ILE A 159 0.79 -22.87 2.40
C ILE A 159 1.81 -23.82 3.01
N ASN A 160 3.06 -23.38 3.11
CA ASN A 160 4.19 -24.21 3.50
C ASN A 160 5.13 -23.56 4.54
N GLY A 161 4.79 -22.36 5.05
CA GLY A 161 5.66 -21.62 5.95
C GLY A 161 6.75 -20.81 5.25
N GLY A 162 6.58 -20.53 3.95
CA GLY A 162 7.44 -19.65 3.16
C GLY A 162 7.40 -18.18 3.61
N GLY A 163 7.64 -17.26 2.66
CA GLY A 163 7.58 -15.82 2.90
C GLY A 163 8.89 -15.14 3.30
N ALA A 164 10.01 -15.88 3.34
CA ALA A 164 11.31 -15.23 3.25
C ALA A 164 11.57 -14.87 1.76
N PRO A 165 12.17 -13.70 1.45
CA PRO A 165 12.41 -13.29 0.07
C PRO A 165 13.06 -14.39 -0.79
N GLY A 166 12.37 -14.80 -1.86
CA GLY A 166 12.81 -15.83 -2.80
C GLY A 166 12.65 -17.27 -2.32
N VAL A 167 11.94 -17.51 -1.21
CA VAL A 167 11.55 -18.84 -0.73
C VAL A 167 10.10 -19.09 -1.11
N PRO A 168 9.82 -19.95 -2.12
CA PRO A 168 8.48 -20.04 -2.66
C PRO A 168 7.41 -20.54 -1.69
N GLY A 169 6.23 -19.94 -1.76
CA GLY A 169 5.04 -20.38 -1.02
C GLY A 169 4.53 -19.38 0.01
N ILE A 170 3.32 -19.64 0.48
CA ILE A 170 2.57 -18.76 1.37
C ILE A 170 3.02 -18.99 2.82
N PRO A 171 3.29 -17.91 3.59
CA PRO A 171 3.70 -18.02 4.99
C PRO A 171 2.69 -18.77 5.86
N ALA A 172 1.42 -18.38 5.80
CA ALA A 172 0.35 -18.94 6.62
C ALA A 172 -1.04 -18.48 6.12
N ASP A 173 -2.09 -19.16 6.59
CA ASP A 173 -3.44 -18.63 6.62
C ASP A 173 -3.84 -18.27 8.07
N PRO A 174 -3.88 -16.98 8.44
CA PRO A 174 -4.29 -16.54 9.78
C PRO A 174 -5.75 -16.87 10.12
N GLY A 175 -6.60 -17.08 9.11
CA GLY A 175 -8.00 -17.43 9.29
C GLY A 175 -8.23 -18.89 9.67
N GLY A 176 -7.25 -19.77 9.43
CA GLY A 176 -7.33 -21.20 9.73
C GLY A 176 -8.33 -21.97 8.87
N ASN A 177 -8.58 -21.50 7.65
CA ASN A 177 -9.48 -22.09 6.66
C ASN A 177 -8.73 -22.77 5.51
N SER A 178 -7.39 -22.81 5.55
CA SER A 178 -6.56 -23.50 4.57
C SER A 178 -6.72 -25.02 4.62
N GLY A 179 -6.63 -25.64 3.45
CA GLY A 179 -6.39 -27.07 3.30
C GLY A 179 -4.92 -27.44 3.49
N SER A 180 -4.54 -28.61 2.99
CA SER A 180 -3.16 -29.07 2.99
C SER A 180 -2.84 -30.02 1.83
N GLY A 181 -1.58 -30.05 1.41
CA GLY A 181 -1.09 -31.04 0.45
C GLY A 181 -1.39 -30.71 -1.01
N ALA A 182 -1.62 -29.43 -1.33
CA ALA A 182 -1.81 -28.96 -2.68
C ALA A 182 -0.64 -29.33 -3.61
N SER A 183 -0.98 -29.59 -4.87
CA SER A 183 -0.02 -29.84 -5.95
C SER A 183 0.54 -28.55 -6.59
N GLY A 184 -0.09 -27.40 -6.33
CA GLY A 184 0.27 -26.10 -6.88
C GLY A 184 -0.56 -25.70 -8.09
N VAL A 185 -1.04 -24.45 -8.11
CA VAL A 185 -1.82 -23.89 -9.23
C VAL A 185 -0.94 -23.65 -10.45
N THR A 186 0.28 -23.15 -10.23
CA THR A 186 1.29 -22.90 -11.27
C THR A 186 2.68 -22.84 -10.64
N ASP A 187 3.69 -23.27 -11.39
CA ASP A 187 5.11 -23.09 -11.06
C ASP A 187 5.77 -21.96 -11.87
N THR A 188 4.99 -21.25 -12.68
CA THR A 188 5.49 -20.20 -13.58
C THR A 188 4.70 -18.92 -13.39
N GLU A 189 5.43 -17.81 -13.25
CA GLU A 189 4.88 -16.47 -13.42
C GLU A 189 5.28 -15.93 -14.80
N HIS A 190 4.28 -15.49 -15.57
CA HIS A 190 4.51 -14.96 -16.90
C HIS A 190 4.84 -13.47 -16.89
N ASN A 191 4.33 -12.73 -15.90
CA ASN A 191 4.59 -11.31 -15.75
C ASN A 191 5.42 -11.05 -14.49
N THR A 192 6.72 -10.92 -14.66
CA THR A 192 7.67 -10.70 -13.56
C THR A 192 7.83 -9.22 -13.18
N SER A 193 6.81 -8.41 -13.44
CA SER A 193 6.73 -7.00 -13.06
C SER A 193 5.49 -6.80 -12.20
N VAL A 194 5.49 -5.77 -11.38
CA VAL A 194 4.33 -5.42 -10.56
C VAL A 194 3.10 -5.27 -11.43
N HIS A 195 2.01 -5.96 -11.12
CA HIS A 195 0.79 -5.91 -11.91
C HIS A 195 -0.45 -6.16 -11.05
N ILE A 196 -1.65 -5.99 -11.61
CA ILE A 196 -2.88 -6.30 -10.88
C ILE A 196 -2.91 -7.80 -10.60
N HIS A 197 -3.01 -8.18 -9.32
CA HIS A 197 -3.11 -9.58 -8.95
C HIS A 197 -4.45 -10.13 -9.45
N ARG A 198 -4.40 -11.37 -9.93
CA ARG A 198 -5.54 -12.08 -10.50
C ARG A 198 -6.51 -12.67 -9.47
N GLY A 199 -6.45 -12.24 -8.21
CA GLY A 199 -7.08 -12.93 -7.08
C GLY A 199 -6.44 -14.30 -6.79
N THR A 200 -6.91 -14.97 -5.75
CA THR A 200 -6.56 -16.38 -5.46
C THR A 200 -7.62 -17.28 -6.10
N LEU A 201 -7.22 -18.28 -6.88
CA LEU A 201 -8.12 -19.25 -7.50
C LEU A 201 -8.77 -20.14 -6.43
N GLY A 202 -7.94 -20.74 -5.57
CA GLY A 202 -8.35 -21.75 -4.59
C GLY A 202 -8.93 -23.02 -5.21
N ASP A 203 -9.29 -23.97 -4.35
CA ASP A 203 -10.20 -25.07 -4.69
C ASP A 203 -11.18 -25.38 -3.53
N MET A 204 -11.80 -26.56 -3.51
CA MET A 204 -12.74 -26.96 -2.44
C MET A 204 -12.28 -28.26 -1.76
N GLN A 205 -11.00 -28.63 -1.89
CA GLN A 205 -10.42 -29.84 -1.33
C GLN A 205 -9.61 -29.49 -0.08
N ALA A 206 -10.06 -29.96 1.07
CA ALA A 206 -9.31 -29.77 2.32
C ALA A 206 -7.97 -30.53 2.35
N ASP A 207 -7.89 -31.65 1.61
CA ASP A 207 -6.68 -32.47 1.47
C ASP A 207 -6.37 -32.70 -0.02
N GLY A 208 -5.17 -32.32 -0.45
CA GLY A 208 -4.73 -32.42 -1.84
C GLY A 208 -5.20 -31.25 -2.69
N GLY A 209 -5.58 -31.53 -3.94
CA GLY A 209 -6.05 -30.50 -4.87
C GLY A 209 -4.91 -29.71 -5.53
N ILE A 210 -5.27 -28.60 -6.17
CA ILE A 210 -4.32 -27.70 -6.82
C ILE A 210 -3.91 -26.55 -5.91
N SER A 211 -4.68 -26.23 -4.87
CA SER A 211 -4.46 -25.08 -3.99
C SER A 211 -4.74 -25.43 -2.53
N ASP A 212 -3.93 -24.93 -1.59
CA ASP A 212 -4.24 -25.04 -0.16
C ASP A 212 -5.28 -23.96 0.25
N LEU A 213 -5.64 -23.05 -0.66
CA LEU A 213 -6.61 -22.00 -0.40
C LEU A 213 -8.02 -22.47 -0.77
N ASP A 214 -8.97 -22.28 0.16
CA ASP A 214 -10.40 -22.49 -0.12
C ASP A 214 -10.98 -21.38 -1.01
N SER A 215 -11.51 -21.75 -2.18
CA SER A 215 -12.11 -20.86 -3.19
C SER A 215 -13.38 -20.12 -2.71
N SER A 216 -14.06 -20.63 -1.69
CA SER A 216 -15.21 -19.97 -1.06
C SER A 216 -14.82 -18.97 0.03
N VAL A 217 -13.58 -19.03 0.52
CA VAL A 217 -13.06 -18.19 1.61
C VAL A 217 -12.08 -17.13 1.09
N HIS A 218 -11.05 -17.57 0.37
CA HIS A 218 -9.89 -16.76 0.03
C HIS A 218 -10.04 -16.02 -1.30
N HIS A 219 -10.83 -16.52 -2.25
CA HIS A 219 -11.05 -15.83 -3.53
C HIS A 219 -11.60 -14.42 -3.30
N TRP A 220 -10.97 -13.45 -3.95
CA TRP A 220 -11.25 -12.03 -3.77
C TRP A 220 -11.27 -11.30 -5.10
N LEU A 221 -11.98 -10.17 -5.12
CA LEU A 221 -12.06 -9.27 -6.26
C LEU A 221 -11.61 -7.87 -5.83
N ASN A 222 -11.14 -7.10 -6.79
CA ASN A 222 -10.86 -5.69 -6.56
C ASN A 222 -12.15 -4.87 -6.40
N PRO A 223 -12.16 -3.83 -5.55
CA PRO A 223 -11.06 -3.38 -4.68
C PRO A 223 -10.92 -4.20 -3.39
N VAL A 224 -9.70 -4.34 -2.88
CA VAL A 224 -9.38 -5.07 -1.64
C VAL A 224 -9.42 -4.20 -0.39
N ALA A 225 -9.20 -2.88 -0.54
CA ALA A 225 -9.26 -1.96 0.59
C ALA A 225 -9.95 -0.64 0.25
N LYS A 226 -10.46 0.02 1.28
CA LYS A 226 -10.94 1.41 1.22
C LYS A 226 -10.06 2.25 2.13
N VAL A 227 -9.53 3.34 1.59
CA VAL A 227 -8.78 4.34 2.35
C VAL A 227 -9.58 5.62 2.43
N VAL A 228 -9.79 6.11 3.65
CA VAL A 228 -10.43 7.39 3.92
C VAL A 228 -9.38 8.34 4.49
N ILE A 229 -9.16 9.46 3.81
CA ILE A 229 -8.23 10.51 4.21
C ILE A 229 -9.05 11.69 4.70
N THR A 230 -8.93 12.03 5.97
CA THR A 230 -9.48 13.26 6.54
C THR A 230 -8.37 14.27 6.73
N VAL A 231 -8.46 15.40 6.02
CA VAL A 231 -7.53 16.53 6.13
C VAL A 231 -8.07 17.51 7.16
N HIS A 232 -7.33 17.74 8.24
CA HIS A 232 -7.76 18.61 9.34
C HIS A 232 -7.29 20.06 9.18
N ARG A 233 -7.82 20.95 10.02
CA ARG A 233 -7.29 22.31 10.17
C ARG A 233 -6.00 22.23 10.99
N LYS A 234 -4.89 22.80 10.49
CA LYS A 234 -3.70 23.02 11.32
C LYS A 234 -4.12 23.75 12.60
N ARG A 235 -3.85 23.19 13.78
CA ARG A 235 -4.04 23.92 15.04
C ARG A 235 -3.26 25.23 14.91
N ARG A 236 -3.93 26.36 15.06
CA ARG A 236 -3.23 27.60 15.40
C ARG A 236 -2.63 27.29 16.76
N ASN A 237 -1.30 27.28 16.87
CA ASN A 237 -0.71 27.52 18.17
C ASN A 237 -1.20 28.91 18.55
N ASP A 238 -1.96 29.00 19.63
CA ASP A 238 -2.16 30.27 20.30
C ASP A 238 -0.77 30.72 20.76
N ASP A 239 -0.43 31.95 20.40
CA ASP A 239 0.86 32.62 20.66
C ASP A 239 1.23 32.63 22.16
#